data_AF-A0A6M4FI54-F1
#
_entry.id   AF-A0A6M4FI54-F1
#
_cell.length_a   1.000
_cell.length_b   1.000
_cell.length_c   1.000
_cell.angle_alpha   90.00
_cell.angle_beta   90.00
_cell.angle_gamma   90.00
#
_symmetry.space_group_name_H-M   'P 1'
#
loop_
_entity.id
_entity.type
_entity.pdbx_description
1 polymer ?
#
loop_
_entity_poly.entity_id
_entity_poly.type
_entity_poly.pdbx_seq_one_letter_code
_entity_poly.pdbx_strand_id
1 'polypeptide(L)' 'MPPQDDMLLNKTGSTYVVLVPARRLGIVMLANKRYPNEARVHAAHEILTALEE' A
#
# COMPACT_ATOMS: atom_id res chain seq x y z
N MET A 1 7.44 13.80 18.75
CA MET A 1 7.77 13.78 17.30
C MET A 1 6.50 14.12 16.54
N PRO A 2 6.51 15.11 15.64
CA PRO A 2 5.39 15.36 14.75
C PRO A 2 5.22 14.20 13.74
N PRO A 3 4.00 13.92 13.25
CA PRO A 3 3.77 12.91 12.21
C PRO A 3 4.59 13.25 10.95
N GLN A 4 5.25 12.26 10.36
CA GLN A 4 5.99 12.42 9.11
C GLN A 4 5.06 12.14 7.93
N ASP A 5 4.89 13.11 7.03
CA ASP A 5 3.98 13.00 5.89
C ASP A 5 4.49 12.04 4.79
N ASP A 6 5.82 11.88 4.66
CA ASP A 6 6.48 10.93 3.76
C ASP A 6 6.69 9.56 4.43
N MET A 7 5.60 8.91 4.82
CA MET A 7 5.65 7.59 5.44
C MET A 7 4.68 6.61 4.76
N LEU A 8 5.21 5.50 4.27
CA LEU A 8 4.41 4.39 3.75
C LEU A 8 3.96 3.51 4.93
N LEU A 9 2.68 3.60 5.29
CA LEU A 9 2.12 2.78 6.36
C LEU A 9 1.45 1.54 5.77
N ASN A 10 1.90 0.34 6.15
CA ASN A 10 1.29 -0.90 5.71
C ASN A 10 0.79 -1.78 6.87
N LYS A 11 -0.37 -2.41 6.69
CA LYS A 11 -0.90 -3.44 7.59
C LYS A 11 -1.09 -4.75 6.84
N THR A 12 -0.53 -5.83 7.39
CA THR A 12 -0.73 -7.20 6.89
C THR A 12 -1.81 -7.95 7.70
N GLY A 13 -2.66 -8.69 6.99
CA GLY A 13 -3.78 -9.51 7.49
C GLY A 13 -4.50 -10.16 6.30
N SER A 14 -5.76 -10.58 6.45
CA SER A 14 -6.65 -10.90 5.30
C SER A 14 -6.88 -9.70 4.36
N THR A 15 -6.45 -8.52 4.80
CA THR A 15 -6.45 -7.25 4.07
C THR A 15 -5.03 -6.70 4.06
N TYR A 16 -4.59 -6.18 2.92
CA TYR A 16 -3.36 -5.40 2.78
C TYR A 16 -3.73 -3.95 2.48
N VAL A 17 -3.27 -3.02 3.32
CA VAL A 17 -3.54 -1.58 3.18
C VAL A 17 -2.21 -0.85 3.03
N VAL A 18 -2.13 0.07 2.08
CA VAL A 18 -1.02 1.03 1.90
C VAL A 18 -1.61 2.43 1.93
N LEU A 19 -1.04 3.31 2.75
CA LEU A 19 -1.38 4.73 2.78
C LEU A 19 -0.14 5.55 2.42
N VAL A 20 -0.31 6.53 1.52
CA VAL A 20 0.69 7.54 1.16
C VAL A 20 0.13 8.92 1.56
N PRO A 21 0.34 9.37 2.81
CA PRO A 21 -0.26 10.60 3.35
C PRO A 21 0.11 11.84 2.56
N ALA A 22 1.40 11.98 2.19
CA ALA A 22 1.92 13.07 1.36
C ALA A 22 1.15 13.28 0.05
N ARG A 23 0.55 12.21 -0.50
CA ARG A 23 -0.17 12.26 -1.78
C ARG A 23 -1.69 12.14 -1.62
N ARG A 24 -2.20 12.03 -0.39
CA ARG A 24 -3.62 11.71 -0.11
C ARG A 24 -4.12 10.48 -0.89
N LEU A 25 -3.23 9.51 -1.14
CA LEU A 25 -3.54 8.27 -1.86
C LEU A 25 -3.49 7.08 -0.89
N GLY A 26 -4.40 6.12 -1.09
CA GLY A 26 -4.46 4.89 -0.31
C GLY A 26 -4.92 3.72 -1.16
N ILE A 27 -4.23 2.59 -1.03
CA ILE A 27 -4.54 1.34 -1.74
C ILE A 27 -4.99 0.31 -0.71
N VAL A 28 -6.15 -0.31 -0.96
CA VAL A 28 -6.66 -1.43 -0.18
C VAL A 28 -6.78 -2.64 -1.08
N MET A 29 -6.02 -3.69 -0.77
CA MET A 29 -6.07 -4.98 -1.45
C MET A 29 -6.69 -6.03 -0.54
N LEU A 30 -7.83 -6.57 -0.98
CA LEU A 30 -8.57 -7.66 -0.33
C LEU A 30 -8.42 -8.93 -1.16
N ALA A 31 -8.01 -10.03 -0.53
CA ALA A 31 -7.86 -11.31 -1.21
C ALA A 31 -8.36 -12.46 -0.34
N ASN A 32 -9.23 -13.30 -0.90
CA ASN A 32 -9.70 -14.53 -0.25
C ASN A 32 -8.73 -15.73 -0.48
N LYS A 33 -7.48 -15.44 -0.80
CA LYS A 33 -6.39 -16.42 -0.96
C LYS A 33 -5.12 -15.85 -0.35
N ARG A 34 -4.29 -16.72 0.23
CA ARG A 34 -3.00 -16.32 0.80
C ARG A 34 -1.96 -16.14 -0.31
N TYR A 35 -1.81 -14.91 -0.78
CA TYR A 35 -0.72 -14.54 -1.70
C TYR A 35 0.58 -14.27 -0.93
N PRO A 36 1.77 -14.56 -1.51
CA PRO A 36 3.03 -14.12 -0.95
C PRO A 36 3.05 -12.61 -0.68
N ASN A 37 3.73 -12.17 0.37
CA ASN A 37 3.81 -10.75 0.70
C ASN A 37 4.51 -9.96 -0.42
N GLU A 38 5.54 -10.53 -1.05
CA GLU A 38 6.27 -9.94 -2.17
C GLU A 38 5.34 -9.62 -3.35
N ALA A 39 4.45 -10.55 -3.72
CA ALA A 39 3.47 -10.33 -4.77
C ALA A 39 2.50 -9.18 -4.45
N ARG A 40 2.12 -9.02 -3.16
CA ARG A 40 1.28 -7.90 -2.72
C ARG A 40 2.04 -6.58 -2.78
N VAL A 41 3.29 -6.54 -2.36
CA VAL A 41 4.13 -5.33 -2.43
C VAL A 41 4.34 -4.91 -3.88
N HIS A 42 4.63 -5.86 -4.78
CA HIS A 42 4.86 -5.58 -6.19
C HIS A 42 3.62 -4.97 -6.86
N ALA A 43 2.45 -5.58 -6.65
CA ALA A 43 1.19 -5.04 -7.19
C ALA A 43 0.85 -3.65 -6.64
N ALA A 44 1.05 -3.41 -5.33
CA ALA A 44 0.85 -2.08 -4.76
C ALA A 44 1.81 -1.05 -5.37
N HIS A 45 3.07 -1.43 -5.61
CA HIS A 45 4.05 -0.54 -6.22
C HIS A 45 3.67 -0.19 -7.65
N GLU A 46 3.30 -1.17 -8.48
CA GLU A 46 2.84 -0.93 -9.86
C GLU A 46 1.63 -0.01 -9.92
N ILE A 47 0.63 -0.23 -9.06
CA ILE A 47 -0.56 0.63 -9.00
C ILE A 47 -0.19 2.05 -8.56
N LEU A 48 0.72 2.20 -7.58
CA LEU A 48 1.20 3.52 -7.18
C LEU A 48 1.91 4.21 -8.34
N THR A 49 2.89 3.55 -8.98
CA THR A 49 3.62 4.11 -10.12
C THR A 49 2.70 4.54 -11.26
N ALA A 50 1.69 3.74 -11.60
CA ALA A 50 0.71 4.08 -12.64
C ALA A 50 -0.20 5.27 -12.28
N LEU A 51 -0.33 5.63 -11.00
CA LEU A 51 -1.06 6.81 -10.54
C LEU A 51 -0.14 8.05 -10.44
N GLU A 52 1.17 7.88 -10.59
CA GLU A 52 2.16 8.97 -10.59
C GLU A 52 2.46 9.50 -12.00
N GLU A 53 2.11 8.74 -13.04
CA GLU A 53 2.06 9.19 -14.46
C GLU A 53 0.77 9.98 -14.76
#